data_AF-A0A9P4Q4C3-F1
#
_entry.id   AF-A0A9P4Q4C3-F1
#
_cell.length_a   1.000
_cell.length_b   1.000
_cell.length_c   1.000
_cell.angle_alpha   90.00
_cell.angle_beta   90.00
_cell.angle_gamma   90.00
#
_symmetry.space_group_name_H-M   'P 1'
#
loop_
_entity.id
_entity.type
_entity.pdbx_description
1 polymer ?
#
loop_
_entity_poly.entity_id
_entity_poly.type
_entity_poly.pdbx_seq_one_letter_code
_entity_poly.pdbx_strand_id
1 'polypeptide(L)'
;MDVSFDELEQVAKEIIAILKNYPRIANEMIVIIGGLAVWKYDRNGRTTKDVDFLVTVPRAPKSVKEELLLIPNSPFKDYARVFMYNLKRGKEVQLDMLPGDQVIPLPPDSLKCISTLLADGLPYIGITDLVVSKFYSCGI
;
A
#
# COMPACT_ATOMS: atom_id res chain seq x y z
N MET A 1 12.52 17.62 4.43
CA MET A 1 13.07 16.84 3.31
C MET A 1 12.00 15.87 2.88
N ASP A 2 11.62 15.89 1.60
CA ASP A 2 10.62 14.97 1.07
C ASP A 2 11.15 13.53 1.02
N VAL A 3 10.24 12.56 1.03
CA VAL A 3 10.55 11.13 0.95
C VAL A 3 10.86 10.78 -0.51
N SER A 4 11.99 10.13 -0.78
CA SER A 4 12.35 9.72 -2.14
C SER A 4 11.53 8.52 -2.61
N PHE A 5 11.50 8.27 -3.92
CA PHE A 5 10.88 7.06 -4.47
C PHE A 5 11.45 5.78 -3.83
N ASP A 6 12.78 5.69 -3.71
CA ASP A 6 13.43 4.50 -3.16
C ASP A 6 13.10 4.30 -1.68
N GLU A 7 12.96 5.41 -0.93
CA GLU A 7 12.47 5.38 0.46
C GLU A 7 11.02 4.85 0.51
N LEU A 8 10.14 5.26 -0.42
CA LEU A 8 8.76 4.74 -0.48
C LEU A 8 8.69 3.27 -0.91
N GLU A 9 9.50 2.83 -1.87
CA GLU A 9 9.61 1.41 -2.23
C GLU A 9 10.09 0.58 -1.05
N GLN A 10 11.08 1.07 -0.30
CA GLN A 10 11.56 0.41 0.89
C GLN A 10 10.47 0.32 1.97
N VAL A 11 9.70 1.38 2.19
CA VAL A 11 8.55 1.38 3.10
C VAL A 11 7.50 0.36 2.65
N ALA A 12 7.18 0.28 1.36
CA ALA A 12 6.24 -0.70 0.84
C ALA A 12 6.71 -2.14 1.08
N LYS A 13 8.01 -2.42 0.89
CA LYS A 13 8.62 -3.73 1.21
C LYS A 13 8.51 -4.07 2.70
N GLU A 14 8.82 -3.11 3.57
CA GLU A 14 8.75 -3.28 5.03
C GLU A 14 7.31 -3.55 5.49
N ILE A 15 6.33 -2.81 4.97
CA ILE A 15 4.92 -3.04 5.28
C ILE A 15 4.49 -4.44 4.85
N ILE A 16 4.78 -4.87 3.61
CA ILE A 16 4.46 -6.22 3.14
C ILE A 16 5.12 -7.28 4.02
N ALA A 17 6.38 -7.09 4.41
CA ALA A 17 7.09 -8.01 5.30
C ALA A 17 6.44 -8.09 6.68
N ILE A 18 5.93 -6.98 7.23
CA ILE A 18 5.17 -6.97 8.48
C ILE A 18 3.86 -7.75 8.31
N LEU A 19 3.09 -7.47 7.26
CA LEU A 19 1.79 -8.11 7.01
C LEU A 19 1.88 -9.64 6.88
N LYS A 20 3.01 -10.17 6.37
CA LYS A 20 3.26 -11.62 6.29
C LYS A 20 3.26 -12.33 7.65
N ASN A 21 3.54 -11.62 8.74
CA ASN A 21 3.59 -12.21 10.08
C ASN A 21 2.21 -12.41 10.71
N TYR A 22 1.13 -12.01 10.03
CA TYR A 22 -0.24 -12.09 10.52
C TYR A 22 -1.05 -13.09 9.71
N PRO A 23 -1.33 -14.30 10.22
CA PRO A 23 -1.99 -15.35 9.44
C PRO A 23 -3.33 -14.94 8.80
N ARG A 24 -4.08 -14.04 9.45
CA ARG A 24 -5.36 -13.51 8.93
C ARG A 24 -5.21 -12.54 7.75
N ILE A 25 -4.01 -12.03 7.54
CA ILE A 25 -3.68 -11.08 6.48
C ILE A 25 -2.76 -11.75 5.43
N ALA A 26 -1.83 -12.60 5.85
CA ALA A 26 -0.82 -13.19 4.99
C ALA A 26 -1.39 -14.02 3.83
N ASN A 27 -2.60 -14.59 3.97
CA ASN A 27 -3.27 -15.35 2.92
C ASN A 27 -4.11 -14.47 1.97
N GLU A 28 -4.21 -13.18 2.24
CA GLU A 28 -4.94 -12.22 1.41
C GLU A 28 -4.07 -11.68 0.28
N MET A 29 -4.72 -11.03 -0.68
CA MET A 29 -4.09 -10.45 -1.85
C MET A 29 -3.76 -8.98 -1.63
N ILE A 30 -2.64 -8.53 -2.20
CA ILE A 30 -2.19 -7.14 -2.16
C ILE A 30 -1.64 -6.69 -3.52
N VAL A 31 -1.78 -5.41 -3.82
CA VAL A 31 -1.11 -4.73 -4.93
C VAL A 31 -0.89 -3.25 -4.56
N ILE A 32 0.24 -2.68 -4.96
CA ILE A 32 0.55 -1.25 -4.84
C ILE A 32 -0.17 -0.49 -5.93
N ILE A 33 -0.88 0.56 -5.54
CA ILE A 33 -1.67 1.42 -6.43
C ILE A 33 -1.26 2.91 -6.23
N GLY A 34 -2.08 3.82 -6.75
CA GLY A 34 -2.03 5.22 -6.36
C GLY A 34 -0.76 5.96 -6.80
N GLY A 35 -0.30 6.90 -5.97
CA GLY A 35 0.77 7.83 -6.34
C GLY A 35 2.11 7.15 -6.60
N LEU A 36 2.45 6.14 -5.80
CA LEU A 36 3.71 5.41 -5.91
C LEU A 36 3.75 4.56 -7.21
N ALA A 37 2.62 3.96 -7.57
CA ALA A 37 2.48 3.24 -8.84
C ALA A 37 2.63 4.19 -10.04
N VAL A 38 2.01 5.38 -10.00
CA VAL A 38 2.19 6.40 -11.06
C VAL A 38 3.66 6.80 -11.17
N TRP A 39 4.32 7.10 -10.04
CA TRP A 39 5.71 7.52 -10.06
C TRP A 39 6.63 6.42 -10.59
N LYS A 40 6.33 5.14 -10.36
CA LYS A 40 7.09 4.03 -10.96
C LYS A 40 7.07 4.07 -12.49
N TYR A 41 5.90 4.30 -13.09
CA TYR A 41 5.71 4.27 -14.54
C TYR A 41 6.08 5.59 -15.23
N ASP A 42 5.96 6.72 -14.52
CA ASP A 42 6.37 8.04 -14.98
C ASP A 42 7.30 8.72 -13.96
N ARG A 43 8.61 8.50 -14.13
CA ARG A 43 9.65 9.03 -13.24
C ARG A 43 9.82 10.55 -13.30
N ASN A 44 9.37 11.17 -14.38
CA ASN A 44 9.49 12.61 -14.61
C ASN A 44 8.18 13.35 -14.25
N GLY A 45 7.13 12.60 -13.92
CA GLY A 45 5.83 13.12 -13.54
C GLY A 45 5.74 13.52 -12.06
N ARG A 46 4.50 13.49 -11.56
CA ARG A 46 4.18 13.89 -10.18
C ARG A 46 4.75 12.89 -9.17
N THR A 47 5.38 13.42 -8.11
CA THR A 47 5.83 12.66 -6.94
C THR A 47 4.69 12.45 -5.92
N THR A 48 4.85 11.49 -5.02
CA THR A 48 3.92 11.25 -3.89
C THR A 48 4.68 11.19 -2.57
N LYS A 49 3.94 11.26 -1.45
CA LYS A 49 4.46 11.06 -0.09
C LYS A 49 3.86 9.81 0.59
N ASP A 50 3.01 9.10 -0.15
CA ASP A 50 2.09 8.11 0.39
C ASP A 50 2.31 6.77 -0.33
N VAL A 51 2.04 5.68 0.39
CA VAL A 51 1.99 4.32 -0.15
C VAL A 51 0.55 3.84 -0.08
N ASP A 52 -0.03 3.59 -1.26
CA ASP A 52 -1.40 3.12 -1.40
C ASP A 52 -1.39 1.63 -1.76
N PHE A 53 -2.15 0.82 -1.03
CA PHE A 53 -2.40 -0.58 -1.37
C PHE A 53 -3.87 -0.84 -1.65
N LEU A 54 -4.12 -1.71 -2.62
CA LEU A 54 -5.38 -2.43 -2.72
C LEU A 54 -5.21 -3.80 -2.06
N VAL A 55 -6.12 -4.16 -1.15
CA VAL A 55 -6.07 -5.40 -0.37
C VAL A 55 -7.41 -6.13 -0.38
N THR A 56 -7.39 -7.46 -0.30
CA THR A 56 -8.63 -8.28 -0.18
C THR A 56 -9.00 -8.60 1.27
N VAL A 57 -8.25 -8.07 2.24
CA VAL A 57 -8.47 -8.37 3.66
C VAL A 57 -9.90 -7.96 4.09
N PRO A 58 -10.69 -8.87 4.67
CA PRO A 58 -12.03 -8.55 5.16
C PRO A 58 -12.02 -7.39 6.15
N ARG A 59 -12.92 -6.42 5.93
CA ARG A 59 -13.05 -5.17 6.72
C ARG A 59 -11.82 -4.24 6.65
N ALA A 60 -10.97 -4.34 5.64
CA ALA A 60 -9.95 -3.33 5.38
C ALA A 60 -10.61 -1.95 5.13
N PRO A 61 -9.94 -0.84 5.50
CA PRO A 61 -8.64 -0.78 6.17
C PRO A 61 -8.67 -1.08 7.67
N LYS A 62 -9.85 -1.09 8.30
CA LYS A 62 -9.98 -1.13 9.77
C LYS A 62 -9.32 -2.34 10.41
N SER A 63 -9.61 -3.55 9.91
CA SER A 63 -9.04 -4.79 10.45
C SER A 63 -7.51 -4.83 10.38
N VAL A 64 -6.92 -4.31 9.29
CA VAL A 64 -5.47 -4.26 9.13
C VAL A 64 -4.85 -3.24 10.09
N LYS A 65 -5.43 -2.04 10.19
CA LYS A 65 -4.94 -1.00 11.11
C LYS A 65 -4.97 -1.47 12.57
N GLU A 66 -6.04 -2.13 12.99
CA GLU A 66 -6.17 -2.71 14.33
C GLU A 66 -5.03 -3.68 14.64
N GLU A 67 -4.71 -4.62 13.75
CA GLU A 67 -3.61 -5.59 13.92
C GLU A 67 -2.23 -4.91 13.96
N LEU A 68 -2.00 -3.92 13.09
CA LEU A 68 -0.73 -3.20 13.02
C LEU A 68 -0.47 -2.31 14.25
N LEU A 69 -1.52 -1.73 14.86
CA LEU A 69 -1.39 -0.92 16.07
C LEU A 69 -1.12 -1.76 17.32
N LEU A 70 -1.43 -3.06 17.31
CA LEU A 70 -1.16 -3.97 18.42
C LEU A 70 0.31 -4.43 18.50
N ILE A 71 1.14 -4.08 17.51
CA ILE A 71 2.58 -4.37 17.53
C ILE A 71 3.23 -3.68 18.74
N PRO A 72 3.99 -4.39 19.58
CA PRO A 72 4.80 -3.75 20.61
C PRO A 72 5.79 -2.76 20.00
N ASN A 73 5.76 -1.51 20.45
CA ASN A 73 6.49 -0.39 19.83
C ASN A 73 6.16 -0.24 18.33
N SER A 74 4.87 -0.32 17.99
CA SER A 74 4.40 -0.26 16.61
C SER A 74 5.03 0.92 15.86
N PRO A 75 5.60 0.69 14.66
CA PRO A 75 6.03 1.79 13.80
C PRO A 75 4.83 2.52 13.19
N PHE A 76 3.60 2.03 13.38
CA PHE A 76 2.38 2.62 12.86
C PHE A 76 1.71 3.54 13.89
N LYS A 77 1.16 4.65 13.39
CA LYS A 77 0.35 5.58 14.17
C LYS A 77 -0.94 5.91 13.44
N ASP A 78 -2.03 6.01 14.18
CA ASP A 78 -3.31 6.47 13.66
C ASP A 78 -3.60 7.88 14.18
N TYR A 79 -3.67 8.85 13.27
CA TYR A 79 -4.01 10.23 13.54
C TYR A 79 -5.45 10.53 13.10
N ALA A 80 -6.42 9.72 13.52
CA ALA A 80 -7.88 9.81 13.30
C ALA A 80 -8.36 9.78 11.82
N ARG A 81 -7.63 10.43 10.91
CA ARG A 81 -7.88 10.50 9.46
C ARG A 81 -6.73 9.97 8.64
N VAL A 82 -5.53 9.86 9.22
CA VAL A 82 -4.32 9.47 8.50
C VAL A 82 -3.60 8.38 9.26
N PHE A 83 -3.28 7.30 8.57
CA PHE A 83 -2.49 6.21 9.12
C PHE A 83 -1.06 6.34 8.62
N MET A 84 -0.11 6.45 9.54
CA MET A 84 1.28 6.79 9.25
C MET A 84 2.20 5.64 9.61
N TYR A 85 3.21 5.41 8.77
CA TYR A 85 4.36 4.56 9.07
C TYR A 85 5.57 5.42 9.43
N ASN A 86 6.19 5.16 10.57
CA ASN A 86 7.41 5.84 11.00
C ASN A 86 8.64 5.15 10.40
N LEU A 87 9.37 5.86 9.55
CA LEU A 87 10.67 5.43 9.10
C LEU A 87 11.67 5.57 10.25
N LYS A 88 12.66 4.68 10.26
CA LYS A 88 13.89 4.89 11.03
C LYS A 88 14.44 6.26 10.60
N ARG A 89 14.73 7.14 11.57
CA ARG A 89 15.13 8.57 11.42
C ARG A 89 14.00 9.61 11.53
N GLY A 90 12.78 9.24 11.90
CA GLY A 90 11.73 10.18 12.29
C GLY A 90 10.98 10.85 11.14
N LYS A 91 11.13 10.35 9.90
CA LYS A 91 10.22 10.67 8.79
C LYS A 91 8.97 9.81 8.91
N GLU A 92 7.82 10.33 8.50
CA GLU A 92 6.56 9.58 8.43
C GLU A 92 6.10 9.48 6.98
N VAL A 93 5.53 8.33 6.62
CA VAL A 93 4.91 8.07 5.31
C VAL A 93 3.47 7.67 5.54
N GLN A 94 2.56 8.31 4.80
CA GLN A 94 1.15 7.95 4.86
C GLN A 94 0.94 6.59 4.19
N LEU A 95 0.14 5.75 4.85
CA LEU A 95 -0.23 4.44 4.40
C LEU A 95 -1.75 4.38 4.25
N ASP A 96 -2.20 4.20 3.01
CA ASP A 96 -3.60 3.98 2.70
C ASP A 96 -3.82 2.56 2.20
N MET A 97 -4.92 1.97 2.65
CA MET A 97 -5.35 0.63 2.27
C MET A 97 -6.79 0.69 1.81
N LEU A 98 -7.01 0.35 0.55
CA LEU A 98 -8.31 0.33 -0.07
C LEU A 98 -8.77 -1.12 -0.20
N PRO A 99 -10.02 -1.44 0.19
CA PRO A 99 -10.57 -2.77 -0.03
C PRO A 99 -10.78 -2.99 -1.54
N GLY A 100 -10.46 -4.20 -2.00
CA GLY A 100 -10.36 -4.53 -3.43
C GLY A 100 -11.64 -4.39 -4.23
N ASP A 101 -12.80 -4.41 -3.59
CA ASP A 101 -14.12 -4.29 -4.19
C ASP A 101 -14.60 -2.84 -4.36
N GLN A 102 -13.91 -1.85 -3.77
CA GLN A 102 -14.39 -0.45 -3.75
C GLN A 102 -13.74 0.47 -4.79
N VAL A 103 -12.63 0.06 -5.43
CA VAL A 103 -11.80 1.00 -6.22
C VAL A 103 -11.63 0.61 -7.68
N ILE A 104 -11.75 -0.68 -8.01
CA ILE A 104 -11.62 -1.16 -9.38
C ILE A 104 -12.78 -2.12 -9.66
N PRO A 105 -13.55 -1.95 -10.76
CA PRO A 105 -14.68 -2.83 -11.08
C PRO A 105 -14.30 -4.31 -11.20
N LEU A 106 -13.05 -4.57 -11.58
CA LEU A 106 -12.48 -5.90 -11.71
C LEU A 106 -11.15 -5.95 -10.93
N PRO A 107 -10.88 -7.02 -10.17
CA PRO A 107 -9.59 -7.18 -9.51
C PRO A 107 -8.44 -7.20 -10.54
N PRO A 108 -7.35 -6.45 -10.34
CA PRO A 108 -6.24 -6.42 -11.29
C PRO A 108 -5.45 -7.73 -11.25
N ASP A 109 -4.97 -8.20 -12.41
CA ASP A 109 -4.15 -9.43 -12.55
C ASP A 109 -2.84 -9.37 -11.74
N SER A 110 -2.43 -8.16 -11.38
CA SER A 110 -1.22 -7.89 -10.59
C SER A 110 -1.40 -8.16 -9.09
N LEU A 111 -2.60 -8.50 -8.63
CA LEU A 111 -2.82 -8.96 -7.26
C LEU A 111 -1.97 -10.19 -6.96
N LYS A 112 -1.27 -10.15 -5.82
CA LYS A 112 -0.44 -11.27 -5.34
C LYS A 112 -0.76 -11.59 -3.89
N CYS A 113 -0.71 -12.86 -3.54
CA CYS A 113 -0.89 -13.31 -2.17
C CYS A 113 0.29 -12.81 -1.32
N ILE A 114 -0.01 -12.16 -0.19
CA ILE A 114 0.97 -11.52 0.69
C ILE A 114 2.07 -12.50 1.11
N SER A 115 1.69 -13.73 1.50
CA SER A 115 2.61 -14.77 1.95
C SER A 115 3.60 -15.22 0.87
N THR A 116 3.22 -15.14 -0.40
CA THR A 116 4.01 -15.64 -1.54
C THR A 116 4.99 -14.61 -2.13
N LEU A 117 4.87 -13.34 -1.75
CA LEU A 117 5.69 -12.27 -2.31
C LEU A 117 7.17 -12.47 -2.00
N LEU A 118 8.05 -12.31 -2.99
CA LEU A 118 9.49 -12.34 -2.78
C LEU A 118 9.98 -11.00 -2.21
N ALA A 119 11.11 -11.01 -1.50
CA ALA A 119 11.68 -9.81 -0.88
C ALA A 119 11.96 -8.67 -1.89
N ASP A 120 12.30 -9.04 -3.13
CA ASP A 120 12.66 -8.09 -4.18
C ASP A 120 11.52 -7.77 -5.16
N GLY A 121 10.39 -8.47 -5.05
CA GLY A 121 9.25 -8.34 -5.97
C GLY A 121 8.09 -7.56 -5.34
N LEU A 122 8.00 -6.26 -5.61
CA LEU A 122 6.83 -5.46 -5.23
C LEU A 122 5.68 -5.66 -6.23
N PRO A 123 4.46 -5.98 -5.77
CA PRO A 123 3.31 -6.20 -6.65
C PRO A 123 2.72 -4.86 -7.09
N TYR A 124 3.25 -4.25 -8.14
CA TYR A 124 2.67 -3.03 -8.70
C TYR A 124 1.48 -3.34 -9.60
N ILE A 125 0.42 -2.52 -9.51
CA ILE A 125 -0.72 -2.58 -10.42
C ILE A 125 -0.28 -2.34 -11.87
N GLY A 126 -0.88 -3.05 -12.82
CA GLY A 126 -0.61 -2.84 -14.25
C GLY A 126 -1.01 -1.44 -14.71
N ILE A 127 -0.35 -0.92 -15.76
CA ILE A 127 -0.60 0.43 -16.27
C ILE A 127 -2.08 0.62 -16.67
N THR A 128 -2.69 -0.36 -17.34
CA THR A 128 -4.10 -0.30 -17.75
C THR A 128 -5.03 -0.17 -16.53
N ASP A 129 -4.86 -1.03 -15.53
CA ASP A 129 -5.66 -1.02 -14.31
C ASP A 129 -5.42 0.25 -13.49
N LEU A 130 -4.20 0.79 -13.50
CA LEU A 130 -3.87 2.06 -12.87
C LEU A 130 -4.64 3.22 -13.51
N VAL A 131 -4.68 3.27 -14.85
CA VAL A 131 -5.46 4.29 -15.58
C VAL A 131 -6.94 4.16 -15.25
N VAL A 132 -7.50 2.95 -15.31
CA VAL A 132 -8.91 2.69 -14.93
C VAL A 132 -9.19 3.15 -13.50
N SER A 133 -8.33 2.79 -12.54
CA SER A 133 -8.49 3.20 -11.14
C SER A 133 -8.54 4.73 -10.98
N LYS A 134 -7.76 5.48 -11.79
CA LYS A 134 -7.74 6.94 -11.75
C LYS A 134 -9.01 7.56 -12.32
N PHE A 135 -9.58 6.98 -13.37
CA PHE A 135 -10.91 7.37 -13.87
C PHE A 135 -11.97 7.20 -12.78
N TYR A 136 -12.00 6.05 -12.09
CA TYR A 136 -13.00 5.80 -11.03
C TYR A 136 -12.76 6.61 -9.75
N SER A 137 -11.51 6.83 -9.34
CA SER A 137 -11.21 7.56 -8.10
C SER A 137 -11.33 9.08 -8.24
N CYS A 138 -11.02 9.61 -9.42
CA CYS A 138 -10.96 11.05 -9.66
C CYS A 138 -12.07 11.58 -10.58
N GLY A 139 -12.90 10.69 -11.16
CA GLY A 139 -14.06 11.06 -11.96
C GLY A 139 -13.74 11.82 -13.25
N ILE A 140 -12.64 11.45 -13.93
CA ILE A 140 -12.36 11.96 -15.28
C ILE A 140 -13.43 11.44 -16.26
#